data_AF-J9ES96-F1
#
_entry.id   AF-J9ES96-F1
#
_cell.length_a   1.000
_cell.length_b   1.000
_cell.length_c   1.000
_cell.angle_alpha   90.00
_cell.angle_beta   90.00
_cell.angle_gamma   90.00
#
_symmetry.space_group_name_H-M   'P 1'
#
loop_
_entity.id
_entity.type
_entity.pdbx_description
1 polymer ?
#
loop_
_entity_poly.entity_id
_entity_poly.type
_entity_poly.pdbx_seq_one_letter_code
_entity_poly.pdbx_strand_id
1 'polypeptide(L)'
;MNLVAPVTNEERKLYETLDFDVEEYRADIGAIKLLSDSKEKILMKRWRYSTLSLHGIVGASSGEDAKTVIPAKVTGKFSIRFVPNMKPVEVDSLVLQHLNALWKTRVYGIAPDYIREGDSIPVTTIFQEMTRSSVLLLPIGSSDDMAHSQNERINLVNYMDGIKLLGALHP
;
A
#
# COMPACT_ATOMS: atom_id res chain seq x y z
N MET A 1 -20.47 -6.25 1.98
CA MET A 1 -20.80 -7.52 2.67
C MET A 1 -19.89 -7.63 3.88
N ASN A 2 -20.42 -7.89 5.06
CA ASN A 2 -19.61 -8.08 6.26
C ASN A 2 -19.30 -9.59 6.36
N LEU A 3 -18.06 -9.98 6.07
CA LEU A 3 -17.64 -11.40 6.00
C LEU A 3 -17.39 -12.02 7.38
N VAL A 4 -17.34 -11.19 8.43
CA VAL A 4 -17.14 -11.64 9.80
C VAL A 4 -18.49 -11.95 10.43
N ALA A 5 -18.63 -13.14 11.01
CA ALA A 5 -19.83 -13.54 11.72
C ALA A 5 -20.18 -12.54 12.85
N PRO A 6 -21.47 -12.25 13.08
CA PRO A 6 -21.89 -11.44 14.22
C PRO A 6 -21.56 -12.14 15.54
N VAL A 7 -21.34 -11.36 16.60
CA VAL A 7 -21.08 -11.88 17.95
C VAL A 7 -22.42 -12.26 18.59
N THR A 8 -22.55 -13.50 19.06
CA THR A 8 -23.75 -13.91 19.81
C THR A 8 -23.61 -13.62 21.30
N ASN A 9 -24.72 -13.55 22.03
CA ASN A 9 -24.69 -13.35 23.48
C ASN A 9 -24.10 -14.56 24.20
N GLU A 10 -24.30 -15.76 23.64
CA GLU A 10 -23.72 -17.01 24.13
C GLU A 10 -22.21 -17.00 23.97
N GLU A 11 -21.70 -16.58 22.81
CA GLU A 11 -20.25 -16.42 22.57
C GLU A 11 -19.64 -15.40 23.53
N ARG A 12 -20.33 -14.27 23.78
CA ARG A 12 -19.85 -13.24 24.72
C ARG A 12 -19.63 -13.80 26.13
N LYS A 13 -20.58 -14.60 26.63
CA LYS A 13 -20.50 -15.21 27.97
C LYS A 13 -19.29 -16.11 28.14
N LEU A 14 -18.80 -16.75 27.07
CA LEU A 14 -17.60 -17.58 27.13
C LEU A 14 -16.35 -16.78 27.53
N TYR A 15 -16.28 -15.49 27.22
CA TYR A 15 -15.12 -14.66 27.56
C TYR A 15 -15.09 -14.21 29.03
N GLU A 16 -16.24 -14.23 29.71
CA GLU A 16 -16.34 -13.75 31.09
C GLU A 16 -15.60 -14.68 32.05
N THR A 17 -15.75 -15.99 31.86
CA THR A 17 -15.21 -17.03 32.75
C THR A 17 -13.76 -17.41 32.46
N LEU A 18 -13.17 -16.92 31.37
CA LEU A 18 -11.78 -17.22 31.03
C LEU A 18 -10.80 -16.55 31.99
N ASP A 19 -9.83 -17.33 32.44
CA ASP A 19 -8.70 -16.86 33.22
C ASP A 19 -7.68 -16.18 32.29
N PHE A 20 -7.60 -14.86 32.37
CA PHE A 20 -6.71 -14.03 31.55
C PHE A 20 -6.47 -12.70 32.26
N ASP A 21 -5.26 -12.50 32.74
CA ASP A 21 -4.81 -11.23 33.29
C ASP A 21 -4.26 -10.33 32.17
N VAL A 22 -4.81 -9.12 32.08
CA VAL A 22 -4.48 -8.17 31.01
C VAL A 22 -3.10 -7.54 31.23
N GLU A 23 -2.72 -7.27 32.47
CA GLU A 23 -1.45 -6.64 32.80
C GLU A 23 -0.29 -7.62 32.73
N GLU A 24 -0.50 -8.87 33.17
CA GLU A 24 0.46 -9.95 32.99
C GLU A 24 0.72 -10.17 31.50
N TYR A 25 -0.32 -10.33 30.68
CA TYR A 25 -0.18 -10.48 29.23
C TYR A 25 0.56 -9.29 28.59
N ARG A 26 0.25 -8.06 29.01
CA ARG A 26 0.92 -6.86 28.51
C ARG A 26 2.42 -6.86 28.85
N ALA A 27 2.76 -7.24 30.08
CA ALA A 27 4.12 -7.32 30.57
C ALA A 27 4.92 -8.39 29.82
N ASP A 28 4.35 -9.57 29.62
CA ASP A 28 5.00 -10.71 28.94
C ASP A 28 5.41 -10.39 27.49
N ILE A 29 4.56 -9.67 26.76
CA ILE A 29 4.86 -9.28 25.38
C ILE A 29 5.71 -8.00 25.28
N GLY A 30 6.09 -7.42 26.42
CA GLY A 30 6.86 -6.17 26.49
C GLY A 30 6.13 -4.96 25.91
N ALA A 31 4.80 -4.97 25.87
CA ALA A 31 4.03 -3.88 25.28
C ALA A 31 3.91 -2.72 26.27
N ILE A 32 4.20 -1.50 25.82
CA ILE A 32 3.91 -0.28 26.60
C ILE A 32 2.39 -0.13 26.78
N LYS A 33 1.62 -0.47 25.75
CA LYS A 33 0.15 -0.38 25.76
C LYS A 33 -0.48 -1.40 24.82
N LEU A 34 -1.60 -1.97 25.23
CA LEU A 34 -2.42 -2.85 24.39
C LEU A 34 -3.41 -2.05 23.53
N LEU A 35 -3.88 -2.66 22.44
CA LEU A 35 -4.90 -2.07 21.56
C LEU A 35 -6.29 -1.95 22.23
N SER A 36 -6.48 -2.54 23.40
CA SER A 36 -7.72 -2.52 24.18
C SER A 36 -7.41 -2.84 25.63
N ASP A 37 -8.16 -2.22 26.54
CA ASP A 37 -7.96 -2.35 27.99
C ASP A 37 -8.90 -3.40 28.61
N SER A 38 -9.76 -4.03 27.81
CA SER A 38 -10.75 -5.02 28.26
C SER A 38 -10.36 -6.43 27.84
N LYS A 39 -10.37 -7.38 28.79
CA LYS A 39 -10.15 -8.82 28.58
C LYS A 39 -10.96 -9.35 27.40
N GLU A 40 -12.28 -9.14 27.42
CA GLU A 40 -13.20 -9.58 26.36
C GLU A 40 -12.74 -9.07 24.98
N LYS A 41 -12.49 -7.76 24.86
CA LYS A 41 -12.09 -7.15 23.59
C LYS A 41 -10.74 -7.66 23.09
N ILE A 42 -9.77 -7.88 23.99
CA ILE A 42 -8.45 -8.42 23.63
C ILE A 42 -8.62 -9.84 23.07
N LEU A 43 -9.34 -10.71 23.77
CA LEU A 43 -9.53 -12.10 23.36
C LEU A 43 -10.34 -12.19 22.06
N MET A 44 -11.39 -11.40 21.91
CA MET A 44 -12.16 -11.34 20.66
C MET A 44 -11.31 -10.88 19.48
N LYS A 45 -10.47 -9.85 19.65
CA LYS A 45 -9.55 -9.38 18.60
C LYS A 45 -8.52 -10.43 18.20
N ARG A 46 -8.11 -11.29 19.14
CA ARG A 46 -7.15 -12.37 18.90
C ARG A 46 -7.78 -13.58 18.21
N TRP A 47 -9.04 -13.90 18.52
CA TRP A 47 -9.62 -15.20 18.14
C TRP A 47 -10.68 -15.13 17.05
N ARG A 48 -11.51 -14.08 17.03
CA ARG A 48 -12.70 -14.05 16.16
C ARG A 48 -12.74 -12.90 15.16
N TYR A 49 -11.91 -11.88 15.34
CA TYR A 49 -11.82 -10.78 14.38
C TYR A 49 -10.63 -10.98 13.45
N SER A 50 -10.85 -10.71 12.16
CA SER A 50 -9.77 -10.70 11.19
C SER A 50 -8.79 -9.58 11.50
N THR A 51 -7.51 -9.86 11.33
CA THR A 51 -6.42 -8.90 11.56
C THR A 51 -5.53 -8.83 10.33
N LEU A 52 -4.98 -7.65 10.07
CA LEU A 52 -4.00 -7.42 9.01
C LEU A 52 -2.66 -7.09 9.68
N SER A 53 -1.57 -7.72 9.24
CA SER A 53 -0.22 -7.47 9.73
C SER A 53 0.70 -7.12 8.57
N LEU A 54 1.45 -6.03 8.70
CA LEU A 54 2.52 -5.65 7.77
C LEU A 54 3.82 -6.35 8.20
N HIS A 55 4.48 -7.02 7.27
CA HIS A 55 5.73 -7.76 7.53
C HIS A 55 6.97 -6.98 7.12
N GLY A 56 6.82 -6.07 6.15
CA GLY A 56 7.90 -5.22 5.69
C GLY A 56 7.91 -5.03 4.19
N ILE A 57 9.01 -4.46 3.70
CA ILE A 57 9.21 -4.10 2.30
C ILE A 57 10.47 -4.80 1.81
N VAL A 58 10.37 -5.54 0.73
CA VAL A 58 11.51 -6.19 0.06
C VAL A 58 11.93 -5.35 -1.13
N GLY A 59 13.24 -5.16 -1.34
CA GLY A 59 13.78 -4.37 -2.45
C GLY A 59 14.13 -2.93 -2.11
N ALA A 60 13.77 -2.46 -0.92
CA ALA A 60 14.20 -1.18 -0.37
C ALA A 60 15.51 -1.31 0.45
N SER A 61 16.16 -0.19 0.76
CA SER A 61 17.27 -0.17 1.72
C SER A 61 16.71 -0.40 3.13
N SER A 62 17.17 -1.45 3.80
CA SER A 62 16.73 -1.83 5.16
C SER A 62 17.90 -1.97 6.16
N GLY A 63 19.11 -1.57 5.76
CA GLY A 63 20.28 -1.55 6.65
C GLY A 63 20.34 -0.26 7.46
N GLU A 64 21.14 -0.26 8.53
CA GLU A 64 21.30 0.90 9.43
C GLU A 64 21.94 2.12 8.73
N ASP A 65 22.68 1.88 7.65
CA ASP A 65 23.34 2.93 6.88
C ASP A 65 22.35 3.71 6.01
N ALA A 66 22.44 5.04 6.07
CA ALA A 66 21.73 5.92 5.17
C ALA A 66 22.23 5.72 3.72
N LYS A 67 21.33 5.29 2.82
CA LYS A 67 21.62 5.13 1.40
C LYS A 67 20.77 6.09 0.58
N THR A 68 21.42 6.86 -0.29
CA THR A 68 20.75 7.75 -1.27
C THR A 68 20.34 6.94 -2.52
N VAL A 69 19.56 5.88 -2.31
CA VAL A 69 19.09 4.98 -3.36
C VAL A 69 17.59 5.12 -3.50
N ILE A 70 17.11 5.31 -4.72
CA ILE A 70 15.71 5.16 -5.08
C ILE A 70 15.54 3.73 -5.63
N PRO A 71 14.85 2.82 -4.91
CA PRO A 71 14.64 1.47 -5.40
C PRO A 71 13.83 1.47 -6.69
N ALA A 72 14.33 0.78 -7.72
CA ALA A 72 13.59 0.60 -8.97
C ALA A 72 12.36 -0.31 -8.81
N LYS A 73 12.37 -1.17 -7.79
CA LYS A 73 11.25 -2.06 -7.42
C LYS A 73 11.33 -2.42 -5.95
N VAL A 74 10.17 -2.41 -5.31
CA VAL A 74 9.92 -2.92 -3.97
C VAL A 74 8.68 -3.81 -3.98
N THR A 75 8.50 -4.58 -2.91
CA THR A 75 7.34 -5.43 -2.71
C THR A 75 6.95 -5.34 -1.25
N GLY A 76 5.76 -4.78 -0.99
CA GLY A 76 5.15 -4.80 0.33
C GLY A 76 4.66 -6.20 0.68
N LYS A 77 5.01 -6.68 1.88
CA LYS A 77 4.53 -7.96 2.41
C LYS A 77 3.57 -7.69 3.56
N PHE A 78 2.38 -8.29 3.47
CA PHE A 78 1.40 -8.28 4.54
C PHE A 78 0.64 -9.61 4.56
N SER A 79 -0.05 -9.88 5.67
CA SER A 79 -0.96 -11.02 5.77
C SER A 79 -2.25 -10.60 6.45
N ILE A 80 -3.30 -11.37 6.15
CA ILE A 80 -4.61 -11.23 6.78
C ILE A 80 -4.92 -12.56 7.48
N ARG A 81 -5.25 -12.52 8.77
CA ARG A 81 -5.74 -13.67 9.53
C ARG A 81 -7.21 -13.86 9.22
N PHE A 82 -7.58 -15.03 8.72
CA PHE A 82 -8.97 -15.36 8.44
C PHE A 82 -9.68 -15.85 9.70
N VAL A 83 -10.98 -15.62 9.72
CA VAL A 83 -11.90 -16.08 10.76
C VAL A 83 -13.03 -16.86 10.08
N PRO A 84 -13.87 -17.60 10.83
CA PRO A 84 -14.92 -18.42 10.23
C PRO A 84 -15.76 -17.65 9.20
N ASN A 85 -16.11 -18.33 8.11
CA ASN A 85 -16.85 -17.82 6.95
C ASN A 85 -16.07 -16.93 5.96
N MET A 86 -14.81 -16.57 6.23
CA MET A 86 -13.95 -15.92 5.23
C MET A 86 -13.34 -16.96 4.29
N LYS A 87 -13.66 -16.87 2.99
CA LYS A 87 -13.05 -17.73 1.96
C LYS A 87 -11.86 -17.02 1.31
N PRO A 88 -10.74 -17.71 1.04
CA PRO A 88 -9.55 -17.10 0.42
C PRO A 88 -9.85 -16.32 -0.86
N VAL A 89 -10.59 -16.93 -1.79
CA VAL A 89 -10.91 -16.33 -3.10
C VAL A 89 -11.70 -15.02 -2.96
N GLU A 90 -12.62 -14.94 -2.00
CA GLU A 90 -13.43 -13.74 -1.76
C GLU A 90 -12.56 -12.63 -1.16
N VAL A 91 -11.67 -12.96 -0.23
CA VAL A 91 -10.74 -12.01 0.40
C VAL A 91 -9.71 -11.50 -0.61
N ASP A 92 -9.14 -12.38 -1.42
CA ASP A 92 -8.17 -12.01 -2.47
C ASP A 92 -8.79 -11.03 -3.46
N SER A 93 -10.03 -11.28 -3.89
CA SER A 93 -10.77 -10.38 -4.77
C SER A 93 -10.96 -8.99 -4.15
N LEU A 94 -11.37 -8.93 -2.88
CA LEU A 94 -11.54 -7.66 -2.16
C LEU A 94 -10.22 -6.90 -1.97
N VAL A 95 -9.13 -7.60 -1.65
CA VAL A 95 -7.79 -7.01 -1.52
C VAL A 95 -7.35 -6.43 -2.86
N LEU A 96 -7.42 -7.20 -3.94
CA LEU A 96 -7.05 -6.74 -5.28
C LEU A 96 -7.92 -5.56 -5.73
N GLN A 97 -9.23 -5.61 -5.48
CA GLN A 97 -10.13 -4.51 -5.80
C GLN A 97 -9.76 -3.23 -5.04
N HIS A 98 -9.51 -3.34 -3.74
CA HIS A 98 -9.14 -2.21 -2.89
C HIS A 98 -7.81 -1.59 -3.34
N LEU A 99 -6.77 -2.42 -3.56
CA LEU A 99 -5.46 -1.97 -4.01
C LEU A 99 -5.54 -1.30 -5.39
N ASN A 100 -6.28 -1.88 -6.34
CA ASN A 100 -6.48 -1.29 -7.66
C ASN A 100 -7.28 0.02 -7.61
N ALA A 101 -8.27 0.13 -6.72
CA ALA A 101 -9.01 1.38 -6.53
C ALA A 101 -8.10 2.48 -5.97
N LEU A 102 -7.31 2.18 -4.94
CA LEU A 102 -6.32 3.11 -4.38
C LEU A 102 -5.27 3.51 -5.42
N TRP A 103 -4.87 2.58 -6.29
CA TRP A 103 -3.93 2.83 -7.38
C TRP A 103 -4.48 3.86 -8.37
N LYS A 104 -5.73 3.70 -8.79
CA LYS A 104 -6.39 4.61 -9.74
C LYS A 104 -6.51 6.04 -9.20
N THR A 105 -6.63 6.20 -7.89
CA THR A 105 -6.79 7.51 -7.26
C THR A 105 -5.47 8.21 -6.93
N ARG A 106 -4.32 7.56 -7.13
CA ARG A 106 -3.09 7.94 -6.41
C ARG A 106 -2.38 9.21 -6.89
N VAL A 107 -2.82 9.87 -7.96
CA VAL A 107 -2.23 11.17 -8.36
C VAL A 107 -3.23 12.17 -8.94
N TYR A 108 -3.86 11.88 -10.09
CA TYR A 108 -4.62 12.89 -10.84
C TYR A 108 -6.15 12.63 -10.88
N GLY A 109 -6.62 11.52 -10.32
CA GLY A 109 -8.06 11.23 -10.17
C GLY A 109 -8.84 10.98 -11.46
N ILE A 110 -8.18 11.02 -12.62
CA ILE A 110 -8.73 10.76 -13.96
C ILE A 110 -7.88 9.70 -14.68
N ALA A 111 -8.48 8.98 -15.63
CA ALA A 111 -7.73 8.03 -16.46
C ALA A 111 -6.80 8.79 -17.42
N PRO A 112 -5.54 8.36 -17.59
CA PRO A 112 -4.61 9.02 -18.50
C PRO A 112 -4.94 8.68 -19.96
N ASP A 113 -4.74 9.65 -20.84
CA ASP A 113 -4.76 9.44 -22.29
C ASP A 113 -3.45 8.81 -22.79
N TYR A 114 -3.54 7.93 -23.78
CA TYR A 114 -2.37 7.35 -24.45
C TYR A 114 -2.03 8.16 -25.68
N ILE A 115 -0.93 8.92 -25.60
CA ILE A 115 -0.52 9.87 -26.64
C ILE A 115 0.81 9.47 -27.29
N ARG A 116 1.09 10.05 -28.45
CA ARG A 116 2.42 10.07 -29.07
C ARG A 116 2.95 11.49 -28.99
N GLU A 117 4.25 11.62 -28.76
CA GLU A 117 4.96 12.89 -28.66
C GLU A 117 5.72 13.18 -29.96
N GLY A 118 5.86 14.46 -30.30
CA GLY A 118 6.67 14.92 -31.44
C GLY A 118 8.16 15.05 -31.12
N ASP A 119 8.50 15.13 -29.82
CA ASP A 119 9.86 15.26 -29.34
C ASP A 119 10.64 13.95 -29.45
N SER A 120 11.97 14.09 -29.58
CA SER A 120 12.87 12.96 -29.78
C SER A 120 13.71 12.69 -28.55
N ILE A 121 13.59 11.47 -28.00
CA ILE A 121 14.44 10.97 -26.90
C ILE A 121 15.18 9.71 -27.39
N PRO A 122 16.36 9.85 -28.03
CA PRO A 122 17.03 8.74 -28.75
C PRO A 122 17.36 7.52 -27.89
N VAL A 123 17.61 7.71 -26.58
CA VAL A 123 17.97 6.61 -25.68
C VAL A 123 16.83 5.63 -25.44
N THR A 124 15.57 6.01 -25.70
CA THR A 124 14.41 5.12 -25.50
C THR A 124 14.47 3.89 -26.41
N THR A 125 14.82 4.07 -27.69
CA THR A 125 15.01 2.99 -28.64
C THR A 125 16.15 2.07 -28.22
N ILE A 126 17.25 2.66 -27.76
CA ILE A 126 18.43 1.93 -27.28
C ILE A 126 18.06 1.05 -26.06
N PHE A 127 17.33 1.60 -25.08
CA PHE A 127 16.88 0.83 -23.93
C PHE A 127 15.97 -0.33 -24.33
N GLN A 128 15.02 -0.10 -25.24
CA GLN A 128 14.13 -1.14 -25.70
C GLN A 128 14.89 -2.28 -26.40
N GLU A 129 15.85 -1.96 -27.25
CA GLU A 129 16.68 -2.94 -27.97
C GLU A 129 17.58 -3.73 -27.02
N MET A 130 18.29 -3.05 -26.11
CA MET A 130 19.24 -3.70 -25.20
C MET A 130 18.57 -4.52 -24.11
N THR A 131 17.50 -3.99 -23.50
CA THR A 131 16.85 -4.64 -22.35
C THR A 131 15.73 -5.59 -22.78
N ARG A 132 15.32 -5.53 -24.06
CA ARG A 132 14.15 -6.24 -24.61
C ARG A 132 12.88 -6.06 -23.78
N SER A 133 12.80 -4.95 -23.05
CA SER A 133 11.70 -4.61 -22.17
C SER A 133 10.90 -3.46 -22.76
N SER A 134 9.61 -3.38 -22.43
CA SER A 134 8.75 -2.27 -22.82
C SER A 134 9.23 -0.98 -22.16
N VAL A 135 9.39 0.09 -22.94
CA VAL A 135 9.73 1.43 -22.45
C VAL A 135 8.44 2.23 -22.30
N LEU A 136 8.26 2.85 -21.14
CA LEU A 136 7.12 3.71 -20.83
C LEU A 136 7.61 5.13 -20.56
N LEU A 137 7.00 6.12 -21.21
CA LEU A 137 7.23 7.54 -20.96
C LEU A 137 6.07 8.10 -20.13
N LEU A 138 6.40 8.88 -19.11
CA LEU A 138 5.45 9.41 -18.13
C LEU A 138 5.69 10.91 -17.97
N PRO A 139 4.88 11.76 -18.62
CA PRO A 139 5.07 13.20 -18.58
C PRO A 139 4.74 13.76 -17.19
N ILE A 140 5.56 14.71 -16.74
CA ILE A 140 5.32 15.50 -15.51
C ILE A 140 4.92 16.93 -15.86
N GLY A 141 5.50 17.51 -16.90
CA GLY A 141 5.21 18.87 -17.33
C GLY A 141 3.82 19.05 -17.94
N SER A 142 3.38 20.30 -18.02
CA SER A 142 2.20 20.71 -18.79
C SER A 142 2.57 21.02 -20.24
N SER A 143 1.58 21.01 -21.13
CA SER A 143 1.76 21.37 -22.54
C SER A 143 2.18 22.83 -22.77
N ASP A 144 2.03 23.69 -21.77
CA ASP A 144 2.38 25.10 -21.78
C ASP A 144 3.63 25.44 -20.95
N ASP A 145 4.45 24.43 -20.61
CA ASP A 145 5.72 24.63 -19.87
C ASP A 145 6.82 25.26 -20.75
N MET A 146 6.61 25.31 -22.08
CA MET A 146 7.44 26.03 -23.05
C MET A 146 8.91 25.59 -23.06
N ALA A 147 9.17 24.28 -23.01
CA ALA A 147 10.52 23.72 -23.13
C ALA A 147 11.28 24.32 -24.32
N HIS A 148 12.53 24.76 -24.09
CA HIS A 148 13.39 25.41 -25.09
C HIS A 148 12.93 26.80 -25.58
N SER A 149 12.03 27.47 -24.87
CA SER A 149 11.57 28.82 -25.22
C SER A 149 11.84 29.83 -24.11
N GLN A 150 11.52 31.11 -24.36
CA GLN A 150 11.57 32.11 -23.29
C GLN A 150 10.47 31.85 -22.26
N ASN A 151 10.79 32.05 -20.97
CA ASN A 151 9.90 31.79 -19.83
C ASN A 151 9.52 30.32 -19.61
N GLU A 152 10.43 29.39 -19.93
CA GLU A 152 10.33 27.99 -19.53
C GLU A 152 10.03 27.88 -18.03
N ARG A 153 9.03 27.07 -17.69
CA ARG A 153 8.53 26.92 -16.32
C ARG A 153 8.06 25.51 -16.06
N ILE A 154 7.86 25.19 -14.79
CA ILE A 154 7.12 24.02 -14.36
C ILE A 154 6.09 24.44 -13.31
N ASN A 155 4.84 24.02 -13.49
CA ASN A 155 3.82 24.26 -12.49
C ASN A 155 4.18 23.52 -11.19
N LEU A 156 4.12 24.21 -10.06
CA LEU A 156 4.42 23.62 -8.75
C LEU A 156 3.52 22.42 -8.44
N VAL A 157 2.25 22.46 -8.86
CA VAL A 157 1.32 21.34 -8.70
C VAL A 157 1.79 20.14 -9.51
N ASN A 158 2.11 20.32 -10.80
CA ASN A 158 2.66 19.28 -11.65
C ASN A 158 3.97 18.72 -11.13
N TYR A 159 4.86 19.57 -10.60
CA TYR A 159 6.11 19.11 -10.01
C TYR A 159 5.85 18.23 -8.78
N MET A 160 5.03 18.70 -7.85
CA MET A 160 4.71 17.97 -6.61
C MET A 160 3.91 16.69 -6.88
N ASP A 161 2.95 16.73 -7.79
CA ASP A 161 2.13 15.58 -8.15
C ASP A 161 2.87 14.63 -9.08
N GLY A 162 3.78 15.12 -9.92
CA GLY A 162 4.73 14.31 -10.68
C GLY A 162 5.66 13.50 -9.78
N ILE A 163 6.14 14.09 -8.68
CA ILE A 163 6.87 13.35 -7.65
C ILE A 163 5.99 12.27 -7.02
N LYS A 164 4.72 12.57 -6.73
CA LYS A 164 3.76 11.57 -6.23
C LYS A 164 3.47 10.49 -7.27
N LEU A 165 3.42 10.83 -8.57
CA LEU A 165 3.22 9.89 -9.68
C LEU A 165 4.37 8.92 -9.79
N LEU A 166 5.60 9.41 -9.82
CA LEU A 166 6.78 8.56 -9.84
C LEU A 166 6.85 7.70 -8.58
N GLY A 167 6.50 8.26 -7.42
CA GLY A 167 6.36 7.52 -6.17
C GLY A 167 5.20 6.51 -6.18
N ALA A 168 4.15 6.75 -6.97
CA ALA A 168 2.98 5.90 -7.07
C ALA A 168 3.16 4.77 -8.07
N LEU A 169 3.86 4.96 -9.19
CA LEU A 169 4.20 3.93 -10.19
C LEU A 169 5.09 2.82 -9.63
N HIS A 170 5.59 3.04 -8.45
CA HIS A 170 6.19 2.05 -7.61
C HIS A 170 5.08 1.23 -6.90
N PRO A 171 4.84 -0.06 -7.26
CA PRO A 171 3.90 -0.92 -6.55
C PRO A 171 4.27 -1.15 -5.07
#